data_AF-K6I556-F1
#
_entry.id   AF-K6I556-F1
#
_cell.length_a   1.000
_cell.length_b   1.000
_cell.length_c   1.000
_cell.angle_alpha   90.00
_cell.angle_beta   90.00
_cell.angle_gamma   90.00
#
_symmetry.space_group_name_H-M   'P 1'
#
loop_
_entity.id
_entity.type
_entity.pdbx_description
1 polymer ?
#
loop_
_entity_poly.entity_id
_entity_poly.type
_entity_poly.pdbx_seq_one_letter_code
_entity_poly.pdbx_strand_id
1 'polypeptide(L)'
;MSDQREQKIQKWNVYLDPIRFTNRENGIKEWLVQNNAKRFLTLTEELLSSLPKKEILQEFILGINTAVQFCTERNKIAALNFSWYYGRDPIDVAYAYAFASCKGQGKLSKTDLGPEEIPGIESDLEHGSLLEGDFSELPVNRAINLWVENLDSSVQKAMNKKELTSDAEDILIDLFQIWNYRIGLEACDYISAESKNILKKRKPFWITMSRHERWAVPIGLI
;
A
#
# COMPACT_ATOMS: atom_id res chain seq x y z
N MET A 1 -19.01 1.70 -26.93
CA MET A 1 -17.80 1.15 -26.27
C MET A 1 -17.51 1.77 -24.89
N SER A 2 -18.10 2.91 -24.51
CA SER A 2 -17.99 3.50 -23.16
C SER A 2 -18.68 2.65 -22.08
N ASP A 3 -19.88 2.15 -22.35
CA ASP A 3 -20.77 1.60 -21.31
C ASP A 3 -20.27 0.26 -20.75
N GLN A 4 -19.71 -0.61 -21.61
CA GLN A 4 -19.10 -1.88 -21.16
C GLN A 4 -17.81 -1.67 -20.35
N ARG A 5 -17.11 -0.54 -20.56
CA ARG A 5 -15.88 -0.21 -19.85
C ARG A 5 -16.19 0.39 -18.48
N GLU A 6 -17.16 1.30 -18.41
CA GLU A 6 -17.65 1.84 -17.14
C GLU A 6 -18.22 0.71 -16.26
N GLN A 7 -18.98 -0.22 -16.83
CA GLN A 7 -19.45 -1.42 -16.10
C GLN A 7 -18.31 -2.30 -15.57
N LYS A 8 -17.19 -2.44 -16.30
CA LYS A 8 -16.01 -3.19 -15.83
C LYS A 8 -15.27 -2.46 -14.71
N ILE A 9 -15.08 -1.15 -14.81
CA ILE A 9 -14.45 -0.34 -13.76
C ILE A 9 -15.30 -0.36 -12.50
N GLN A 10 -16.63 -0.20 -12.62
CA GLN A 10 -17.54 -0.29 -11.48
C GLN A 10 -17.49 -1.65 -10.79
N LYS A 11 -17.28 -2.73 -11.56
CA LYS A 11 -17.07 -4.08 -11.03
C LYS A 11 -15.73 -4.25 -10.30
N TRP A 12 -14.70 -3.50 -10.68
CA TRP A 12 -13.36 -3.60 -10.07
C TRP A 12 -13.15 -2.61 -8.92
N ASN A 13 -13.92 -1.53 -8.85
CA ASN A 13 -13.89 -0.58 -7.75
C ASN A 13 -14.24 -1.21 -6.39
N VAL A 14 -14.95 -2.33 -6.36
CA VAL A 14 -15.16 -3.09 -5.11
C VAL A 14 -13.84 -3.54 -4.48
N TYR A 15 -12.81 -3.79 -5.31
CA TYR A 15 -11.47 -4.13 -4.85
C TYR A 15 -10.64 -2.91 -4.45
N LEU A 16 -11.19 -1.71 -4.56
CA LEU A 16 -10.67 -0.47 -3.97
C LEU A 16 -11.41 -0.05 -2.70
N ASP A 17 -12.37 -0.85 -2.22
CA ASP A 17 -13.09 -0.54 -0.99
C ASP A 17 -12.11 -0.44 0.20
N PRO A 18 -12.02 0.72 0.88
CA PRO A 18 -11.18 0.92 2.05
C PRO A 18 -11.47 -0.04 3.20
N ILE A 19 -12.66 -0.67 3.21
CA ILE A 19 -13.05 -1.64 4.23
C ILE A 19 -12.06 -2.81 4.33
N ARG A 20 -11.36 -3.17 3.24
CA ARG A 20 -10.35 -4.25 3.29
C ARG A 20 -9.23 -3.96 4.28
N PHE A 21 -8.79 -2.70 4.36
CA PHE A 21 -7.75 -2.29 5.28
C PHE A 21 -8.26 -2.35 6.72
N THR A 22 -9.53 -2.00 6.94
CA THR A 22 -10.19 -2.11 8.25
C THR A 22 -10.36 -3.56 8.67
N ASN A 23 -10.76 -4.44 7.76
CA ASN A 23 -10.92 -5.86 8.04
C ASN A 23 -9.58 -6.53 8.37
N ARG A 24 -8.52 -6.23 7.59
CA ARG A 24 -7.16 -6.71 7.87
C ARG A 24 -6.66 -6.19 9.20
N GLU A 25 -6.76 -4.88 9.45
CA GLU A 25 -6.33 -4.25 10.69
C GLU A 25 -7.05 -4.85 11.91
N ASN A 26 -8.37 -5.05 11.85
CA ASN A 26 -9.12 -5.67 12.93
C ASN A 26 -8.70 -7.12 13.16
N GLY A 27 -8.52 -7.91 12.10
CA GLY A 27 -8.03 -9.29 12.22
C GLY A 27 -6.63 -9.36 12.83
N ILE A 28 -5.72 -8.45 12.47
CA ILE A 28 -4.41 -8.32 13.12
C ILE A 28 -4.55 -8.01 14.61
N LYS A 29 -5.41 -7.05 14.97
CA LYS A 29 -5.62 -6.65 16.38
C LYS A 29 -6.14 -7.81 17.21
N GLU A 30 -7.17 -8.50 16.73
CA GLU A 30 -7.73 -9.68 17.40
C GLU A 30 -6.69 -10.77 17.57
N TRP A 31 -5.95 -11.09 16.50
CA TRP A 31 -4.92 -12.12 16.53
C TRP A 31 -3.79 -11.79 17.51
N LEU A 32 -3.26 -10.57 17.49
CA LEU A 32 -2.19 -10.13 18.40
C LEU A 32 -2.63 -10.19 19.87
N VAL A 33 -3.88 -9.86 20.17
CA VAL A 33 -4.43 -9.97 21.53
C VAL A 33 -4.52 -11.44 21.97
N GLN A 34 -5.01 -12.33 21.11
CA GLN A 34 -5.13 -13.77 21.40
C GLN A 34 -3.77 -14.45 21.56
N ASN A 35 -2.73 -13.92 20.91
CA ASN A 35 -1.38 -14.48 20.91
C ASN A 35 -0.41 -13.73 21.83
N ASN A 36 -0.91 -13.15 22.93
CA ASN A 36 -0.11 -12.49 23.98
C ASN A 36 0.79 -11.32 23.50
N ALA A 37 0.50 -10.74 22.34
CA ALA A 37 1.26 -9.64 21.75
C ALA A 37 0.62 -8.26 22.00
N LYS A 38 -0.40 -8.16 22.86
CA LYS A 38 -1.14 -6.92 23.16
C LYS A 38 -0.24 -5.73 23.50
N ARG A 39 0.86 -5.95 24.24
CA ARG A 39 1.80 -4.86 24.60
C ARG A 39 2.39 -4.18 23.36
N PHE A 40 2.73 -4.96 22.33
CA PHE A 40 3.31 -4.44 21.09
C PHE A 40 2.26 -3.79 20.20
N LEU A 41 1.04 -4.33 20.22
CA LEU A 41 -0.10 -3.69 19.57
C LEU A 41 -0.35 -2.29 20.15
N THR A 42 -0.41 -2.14 21.48
CA THR A 42 -0.63 -0.83 22.12
C THR A 42 0.46 0.17 21.73
N LEU A 43 1.74 -0.22 21.78
CA LEU A 43 2.84 0.65 21.35
C LEU A 43 2.75 1.00 19.86
N THR A 44 2.34 0.06 19.01
CA THR A 44 2.15 0.30 17.58
C THR A 44 1.05 1.33 17.32
N GLU A 45 -0.08 1.21 18.01
CA GLU A 45 -1.19 2.17 17.90
C GLU A 45 -0.79 3.56 18.40
N GLU A 46 -0.05 3.65 19.51
CA GLU A 46 0.50 4.90 20.03
C GLU A 46 1.44 5.56 19.01
N LEU A 47 2.39 4.81 18.45
CA LEU A 47 3.34 5.30 17.45
C LEU A 47 2.62 5.80 16.19
N LEU A 48 1.70 5.01 15.63
CA LEU A 48 0.95 5.40 14.43
C LEU A 48 0.03 6.59 14.68
N SER A 49 -0.52 6.74 15.90
CA SER A 49 -1.33 7.90 16.28
C SER A 49 -0.53 9.19 16.41
N SER A 50 0.79 9.09 16.64
CA SER A 50 1.68 10.24 16.77
C SER A 50 2.09 10.86 15.42
N LEU A 51 1.88 10.14 14.31
CA LEU A 51 2.26 10.61 12.98
C LEU A 51 1.47 11.85 12.57
N PRO A 52 2.11 12.86 11.94
CA PRO A 52 1.44 14.05 11.44
C PRO A 52 0.63 13.75 10.17
N LYS A 53 -0.48 13.01 10.31
CA LYS A 53 -1.29 12.49 9.17
C LYS A 53 -1.58 13.54 8.10
N LYS A 54 -1.95 14.76 8.51
CA LYS A 54 -2.32 15.83 7.56
C LYS A 54 -1.13 16.27 6.69
N GLU A 55 0.04 16.42 7.28
CA GLU A 55 1.27 16.80 6.56
C GLU A 55 1.67 15.69 5.59
N ILE A 56 1.73 14.46 6.08
CA ILE A 56 2.08 13.28 5.27
C ILE A 56 1.08 13.09 4.13
N LEU A 57 -0.22 13.28 4.37
CA LEU A 57 -1.23 13.23 3.31
C LEU A 57 -0.97 14.27 2.21
N GLN A 58 -0.55 15.50 2.55
CA GLN A 58 -0.23 16.52 1.54
C GLN A 58 0.98 16.12 0.70
N GLU A 59 2.02 15.56 1.32
CA GLU A 59 3.18 15.02 0.60
C GLU A 59 2.77 13.86 -0.33
N PHE A 60 1.90 12.96 0.12
CA PHE A 60 1.35 11.90 -0.73
C PHE A 60 0.52 12.45 -1.89
N ILE A 61 -0.33 13.44 -1.66
CA ILE A 61 -1.12 14.10 -2.72
C ILE A 61 -0.17 14.70 -3.77
N LEU A 62 0.89 15.38 -3.34
CA LEU A 62 1.88 15.96 -4.24
C LEU A 62 2.61 14.90 -5.06
N GLY A 63 3.10 13.83 -4.42
CA GLY A 63 3.79 12.73 -5.09
C GLY A 63 2.89 12.02 -6.10
N ILE A 64 1.67 11.63 -5.69
CA ILE A 64 0.72 10.97 -6.61
C ILE A 64 0.36 11.87 -7.79
N ASN A 65 0.10 13.17 -7.58
CA ASN A 65 -0.22 14.07 -8.69
C ASN A 65 0.97 14.29 -9.62
N THR A 66 2.19 14.42 -9.09
CA THR A 66 3.43 14.49 -9.88
C THR A 66 3.58 13.25 -10.76
N ALA A 67 3.43 12.07 -10.17
CA ALA A 67 3.55 10.81 -10.90
C ALA A 67 2.46 10.64 -11.96
N VAL A 68 1.22 11.01 -11.65
CA VAL A 68 0.10 10.95 -12.59
C VAL A 68 0.30 11.93 -13.75
N GLN A 69 0.77 13.15 -13.49
CA GLN A 69 1.08 14.13 -14.54
C GLN A 69 2.17 13.61 -15.47
N PHE A 70 3.22 13.01 -14.92
CA PHE A 70 4.24 12.34 -15.72
C PHE A 70 3.65 11.26 -16.66
N CYS A 71 2.66 10.51 -16.16
CA CYS A 71 1.97 9.49 -16.94
C CYS A 71 1.02 10.05 -18.01
N THR A 72 0.40 11.21 -17.79
CA THR A 72 -0.50 11.84 -18.77
C THR A 72 0.26 12.31 -20.00
N GLU A 73 1.53 12.68 -19.86
CA GLU A 73 2.39 13.12 -20.97
C GLU A 73 2.92 11.97 -21.84
N ARG A 74 2.85 10.72 -21.35
CA ARG A 74 3.44 9.55 -22.01
C ARG A 74 2.41 8.45 -22.29
N ASN A 75 1.93 8.37 -23.52
CA ASN A 75 0.83 7.47 -23.92
C ASN A 75 1.11 5.96 -23.79
N LYS A 76 2.37 5.55 -23.67
CA LYS A 76 2.79 4.14 -23.48
C LYS A 76 2.60 3.63 -22.06
N ILE A 77 2.47 4.52 -21.07
CA ILE A 77 2.32 4.14 -19.66
C ILE A 77 0.86 3.72 -19.41
N ALA A 78 0.70 2.55 -18.82
CA ALA A 78 -0.59 1.92 -18.56
C ALA A 78 -0.85 1.57 -17.09
N ALA A 79 0.17 1.63 -16.23
CA ALA A 79 0.03 1.47 -14.79
C ALA A 79 1.16 2.18 -14.05
N LEU A 80 0.91 2.47 -12.77
CA LEU A 80 1.81 3.15 -11.85
C LEU A 80 1.93 2.32 -10.58
N ASN A 81 3.16 2.04 -10.14
CA ASN A 81 3.43 1.46 -8.83
C ASN A 81 4.35 2.36 -8.04
N PHE A 82 4.04 2.56 -6.77
CA PHE A 82 4.99 3.10 -5.80
C PHE A 82 5.59 1.95 -5.02
N SER A 83 6.92 1.81 -5.03
CA SER A 83 7.57 0.73 -4.27
C SER A 83 8.75 1.20 -3.44
N TRP A 84 8.93 0.50 -2.32
CA TRP A 84 10.01 0.73 -1.37
C TRP A 84 10.60 -0.62 -0.93
N TYR A 85 11.89 -0.61 -0.63
CA TYR A 85 12.57 -1.77 -0.07
C TYR A 85 12.49 -1.75 1.46
N TYR A 86 12.18 -2.87 2.10
CA TYR A 86 12.23 -3.00 3.55
C TYR A 86 13.00 -4.25 3.95
N GLY A 87 14.23 -4.06 4.42
CA GLY A 87 15.10 -5.13 4.92
C GLY A 87 15.21 -5.17 6.44
N ARG A 88 14.27 -4.57 7.18
CA ARG A 88 14.39 -4.24 8.63
C ARG A 88 15.37 -3.12 8.96
N ASP A 89 15.87 -2.44 7.94
CA ASP A 89 16.65 -1.21 8.07
C ASP A 89 15.76 0.02 7.87
N PRO A 90 16.21 1.21 8.32
CA PRO A 90 15.56 2.46 7.98
C PRO A 90 15.34 2.57 6.47
N ILE A 91 14.12 2.92 6.09
CA ILE A 91 13.72 3.06 4.70
C ILE A 91 13.76 4.53 4.29
N ASP A 92 13.98 4.76 3.01
CA ASP A 92 13.71 6.03 2.34
C ASP A 92 12.28 6.08 1.77
N VAL A 93 12.00 7.04 0.90
CA VAL A 93 10.72 7.17 0.19
C VAL A 93 10.40 5.97 -0.72
N ALA A 94 9.14 5.83 -1.09
CA ALA A 94 8.70 4.92 -2.14
C ALA A 94 8.77 5.61 -3.48
N TYR A 95 9.48 5.03 -4.45
CA TYR A 95 9.62 5.59 -5.79
C TYR A 95 8.49 5.16 -6.73
N ALA A 96 8.12 6.06 -7.63
CA ALA A 96 7.15 5.83 -8.68
C ALA A 96 7.77 5.11 -9.89
N TYR A 97 7.12 4.05 -10.34
CA TYR A 97 7.51 3.25 -11.50
C TYR A 97 6.34 3.13 -12.47
N ALA A 98 6.64 3.34 -13.74
CA ALA A 98 5.69 3.31 -14.85
C ALA A 98 5.82 2.02 -15.64
N PHE A 99 4.69 1.39 -15.96
CA PHE A 99 4.68 0.09 -16.65
C PHE A 99 3.90 0.13 -17.96
N ALA A 100 4.33 -0.71 -18.90
CA ALA A 100 3.72 -0.84 -20.23
C ALA A 100 2.34 -1.52 -20.20
N SER A 101 2.03 -2.27 -19.15
CA SER A 101 0.75 -2.96 -18.97
C SER A 101 0.52 -3.32 -17.51
N CYS A 102 -0.72 -3.68 -17.20
CA CYS A 102 -1.10 -4.35 -15.96
C CYS A 102 -2.04 -5.51 -16.31
N LYS A 103 -1.79 -6.69 -15.74
CA LYS A 103 -2.65 -7.88 -15.84
C LYS A 103 -3.30 -8.15 -14.50
N GLY A 104 -4.40 -8.90 -14.49
CA GLY A 104 -5.21 -9.11 -13.29
C GLY A 104 -6.44 -8.21 -13.26
N GLN A 105 -7.29 -8.41 -12.24
CA GLN A 105 -8.54 -7.66 -12.06
C GLN A 105 -8.54 -6.84 -10.78
N GLY A 106 -7.43 -6.83 -10.04
CA GLY A 106 -7.34 -6.19 -8.74
C GLY A 106 -7.95 -7.05 -7.64
N LYS A 107 -8.25 -8.34 -7.92
CA LYS A 107 -8.86 -9.22 -6.93
C LYS A 107 -7.88 -9.46 -5.81
N LEU A 108 -8.39 -9.56 -4.58
CA LEU A 108 -7.57 -9.95 -3.45
C LEU A 108 -6.88 -11.29 -3.73
N SER A 109 -5.58 -11.31 -3.57
CA SER A 109 -4.76 -12.51 -3.68
C SER A 109 -5.01 -13.39 -2.44
N LYS A 110 -4.74 -14.69 -2.55
CA LYS A 110 -4.79 -15.62 -1.39
C LYS A 110 -3.51 -15.62 -0.57
N THR A 111 -2.47 -14.95 -1.06
CA THR A 111 -1.17 -14.87 -0.41
C THR A 111 -1.15 -13.57 0.36
N ASP A 112 -1.14 -13.63 1.68
CA ASP A 112 -0.86 -12.46 2.50
C ASP A 112 -0.04 -12.91 3.71
N LEU A 113 0.81 -12.01 4.22
CA LEU A 113 1.73 -12.32 5.32
C LEU A 113 0.99 -12.66 6.61
N GLY A 114 1.58 -13.59 7.36
CA GLY A 114 1.10 -13.99 8.68
C GLY A 114 -0.02 -15.04 8.64
N PRO A 115 -0.88 -15.07 9.66
CA PRO A 115 -1.87 -16.14 9.87
C PRO A 115 -2.95 -16.19 8.77
N GLU A 116 -3.32 -17.40 8.34
CA GLU A 116 -4.27 -17.66 7.24
C GLU A 116 -5.69 -17.11 7.52
N GLU A 117 -6.06 -16.99 8.80
CA GLU A 117 -7.36 -16.48 9.24
C GLU A 117 -7.54 -14.97 9.06
N ILE A 118 -6.45 -14.21 8.87
CA ILE A 118 -6.53 -12.76 8.74
C ILE A 118 -6.72 -12.40 7.25
N PRO A 119 -7.77 -11.65 6.89
CA PRO A 119 -8.10 -11.37 5.50
C PRO A 119 -7.02 -10.56 4.80
N GLY A 120 -6.74 -10.89 3.54
CA GLY A 120 -5.72 -10.23 2.73
C GLY A 120 -6.06 -8.83 2.20
N ILE A 121 -5.04 -8.09 1.76
CA ILE A 121 -5.14 -6.77 1.12
C ILE A 121 -4.39 -6.68 -0.21
N GLU A 122 -3.50 -7.64 -0.48
CA GLU A 122 -2.75 -7.72 -1.73
C GLU A 122 -3.64 -8.15 -2.90
N SER A 123 -3.24 -7.83 -4.12
CA SER A 123 -4.03 -8.15 -5.33
C SER A 123 -3.33 -9.06 -6.33
N ASP A 124 -4.12 -9.66 -7.20
CA ASP A 124 -3.69 -10.43 -8.38
C ASP A 124 -3.12 -9.55 -9.53
N LEU A 125 -2.81 -8.27 -9.26
CA LEU A 125 -2.24 -7.39 -10.26
C LEU A 125 -0.78 -7.72 -10.54
N GLU A 126 -0.47 -7.96 -11.80
CA GLU A 126 0.89 -8.14 -12.30
C GLU A 126 1.27 -6.99 -13.23
N HIS A 127 2.33 -6.27 -12.88
CA HIS A 127 2.89 -5.22 -13.72
C HIS A 127 3.67 -5.79 -14.91
N GLY A 128 3.54 -5.13 -16.05
CA GLY A 128 4.30 -5.46 -17.26
C GLY A 128 5.74 -4.98 -17.20
N SER A 129 6.35 -4.78 -18.37
CA SER A 129 7.70 -4.23 -18.46
C SER A 129 7.77 -2.82 -17.88
N LEU A 130 8.79 -2.58 -17.06
CA LEU A 130 9.16 -1.24 -16.61
C LEU A 130 9.49 -0.35 -17.81
N LEU A 131 8.95 0.86 -17.82
CA LEU A 131 9.23 1.87 -18.85
C LEU A 131 10.08 3.01 -18.31
N GLU A 132 9.83 3.43 -17.07
CA GLU A 132 10.53 4.51 -16.38
C GLU A 132 10.40 4.32 -14.86
N GLY A 133 11.42 4.69 -14.11
CA GLY A 133 11.41 4.69 -12.64
C GLY A 133 11.82 6.03 -12.04
N ASP A 134 11.66 6.12 -10.72
CA ASP A 134 12.24 7.15 -9.85
C ASP A 134 11.89 8.60 -10.22
N PHE A 135 10.71 8.83 -10.80
CA PHE A 135 10.25 10.17 -11.23
C PHE A 135 9.34 10.88 -10.22
N SER A 136 8.97 10.20 -9.14
CA SER A 136 8.20 10.77 -8.03
C SER A 136 8.32 9.87 -6.81
N GLU A 137 7.99 10.41 -5.64
CA GLU A 137 8.23 9.76 -4.36
C GLU A 137 7.06 9.93 -3.38
N LEU A 138 6.87 8.95 -2.48
CA LEU A 138 5.94 9.03 -1.35
C LEU A 138 6.68 8.78 -0.03
N PRO A 139 6.40 9.55 1.04
CA PRO A 139 7.10 9.45 2.32
C PRO A 139 6.62 8.26 3.18
N VAL A 140 6.68 7.05 2.62
CA VAL A 140 6.32 5.80 3.34
C VAL A 140 7.25 5.49 4.51
N ASN A 141 8.46 6.03 4.47
CA ASN A 141 9.47 5.92 5.52
C ASN A 141 9.00 6.44 6.87
N ARG A 142 8.13 7.48 6.90
CA ARG A 142 7.68 8.10 8.16
C ARG A 142 7.06 7.07 9.10
N ALA A 143 6.14 6.24 8.59
CA ALA A 143 5.53 5.20 9.40
C ALA A 143 6.51 4.05 9.67
N ILE A 144 7.23 3.57 8.64
CA ILE A 144 8.03 2.36 8.78
C ILE A 144 9.27 2.57 9.66
N ASN A 145 9.85 3.77 9.65
CA ASN A 145 10.99 4.07 10.52
C ASN A 145 10.57 4.15 12.00
N LEU A 146 9.30 4.46 12.32
CA LEU A 146 8.82 4.32 13.70
C LEU A 146 8.90 2.88 14.19
N TRP A 147 8.61 1.89 13.33
CA TRP A 147 8.83 0.48 13.67
C TRP A 147 10.31 0.20 13.95
N VAL A 148 11.18 0.57 13.01
CA VAL A 148 12.61 0.26 13.09
C VAL A 148 13.24 0.88 14.34
N GLU A 149 12.92 2.14 14.62
CA GLU A 149 13.52 2.91 15.70
C GLU A 149 12.98 2.52 17.08
N ASN A 150 11.70 2.14 17.18
CA ASN A 150 11.02 2.02 18.48
C ASN A 150 10.59 0.60 18.84
N LEU A 151 10.36 -0.29 17.86
CA LEU A 151 9.79 -1.62 18.10
C LEU A 151 10.72 -2.76 17.72
N ASP A 152 11.45 -2.67 16.61
CA ASP A 152 12.18 -3.80 16.01
C ASP A 152 13.07 -4.54 17.02
N SER A 153 13.95 -3.81 17.73
CA SER A 153 14.83 -4.41 18.75
C SER A 153 14.06 -5.11 19.87
N SER A 154 12.92 -4.56 20.30
CA SER A 154 12.12 -5.11 21.39
C SER A 154 11.33 -6.36 20.96
N VAL A 155 10.84 -6.38 19.72
CA VAL A 155 10.18 -7.53 19.11
C VAL A 155 11.18 -8.64 18.88
N GLN A 156 12.35 -8.33 18.33
CA GLN A 156 13.45 -9.30 18.14
C GLN A 156 13.89 -9.95 19.46
N LYS A 157 14.01 -9.17 20.54
CA LYS A 157 14.29 -9.71 21.88
C LYS A 157 13.18 -10.64 22.38
N ALA A 158 11.92 -10.32 22.15
CA ALA A 158 10.80 -11.17 22.53
C ALA A 158 10.75 -12.46 21.71
N MET A 159 11.01 -12.39 20.41
CA MET A 159 11.11 -13.57 19.54
C MET A 159 12.25 -14.50 19.97
N ASN A 160 13.43 -13.95 20.27
CA ASN A 160 14.57 -14.73 20.78
C ASN A 160 14.25 -15.44 22.10
N LYS A 161 13.39 -14.84 22.94
CA LYS A 161 12.87 -15.45 24.17
C LYS A 161 11.69 -16.40 23.94
N LYS A 162 11.24 -16.56 22.69
CA LYS A 162 10.04 -17.32 22.30
C LYS A 162 8.74 -16.79 22.93
N GLU A 163 8.71 -15.50 23.25
CA GLU A 163 7.52 -14.78 23.72
C GLU A 163 6.65 -14.30 22.55
N LEU A 164 7.23 -14.21 21.34
CA LEU A 164 6.54 -13.86 20.09
C LEU A 164 6.95 -14.82 18.97
N THR A 165 6.04 -15.01 18.02
CA THR A 165 6.29 -15.75 16.78
C THR A 165 6.73 -14.81 15.65
N SER A 166 7.24 -15.37 14.55
CA SER A 166 7.49 -14.62 13.31
C SER A 166 6.21 -14.02 12.74
N ASP A 167 5.08 -14.74 12.83
CA ASP A 167 3.79 -14.24 12.36
C ASP A 167 3.38 -12.95 13.09
N ALA A 168 3.63 -12.88 14.41
CA ALA A 168 3.34 -11.69 15.20
C ALA A 168 4.17 -10.48 14.74
N GLU A 169 5.44 -10.70 14.40
CA GLU A 169 6.30 -9.65 13.83
C GLU A 169 5.80 -9.20 12.46
N ASP A 170 5.53 -10.14 11.55
CA ASP A 170 5.11 -9.83 10.19
C ASP A 170 3.84 -8.99 10.19
N ILE A 171 2.85 -9.34 11.00
CA ILE A 171 1.60 -8.59 11.08
C ILE A 171 1.71 -7.27 11.87
N LEU A 172 2.66 -7.15 12.81
CA LEU A 172 2.96 -5.85 13.44
C LEU A 172 3.55 -4.88 12.43
N ILE A 173 4.51 -5.32 11.61
CA ILE A 173 5.06 -4.54 10.51
C ILE A 173 3.95 -4.17 9.52
N ASP A 174 3.03 -5.10 9.24
CA ASP A 174 1.93 -4.90 8.32
C ASP A 174 1.00 -3.74 8.75
N LEU A 175 0.83 -3.47 10.05
CA LEU A 175 0.07 -2.30 10.53
C LEU A 175 0.68 -0.97 10.04
N PHE A 176 2.01 -0.85 9.99
CA PHE A 176 2.69 0.33 9.45
C PHE A 176 2.53 0.43 7.93
N GLN A 177 2.53 -0.71 7.23
CA GLN A 177 2.28 -0.75 5.79
C GLN A 177 0.82 -0.35 5.48
N ILE A 178 -0.15 -0.87 6.23
CA ILE A 178 -1.59 -0.53 6.13
C ILE A 178 -1.80 0.96 6.35
N TRP A 179 -1.10 1.57 7.31
CA TRP A 179 -1.15 3.02 7.50
C TRP A 179 -0.78 3.76 6.22
N ASN A 180 0.36 3.42 5.60
CA ASN A 180 0.78 4.02 4.32
C ASN A 180 -0.22 3.76 3.18
N TYR A 181 -0.75 2.54 3.05
CA TYR A 181 -1.74 2.22 2.01
C TYR A 181 -3.03 3.03 2.15
N ARG A 182 -3.49 3.26 3.39
CA ARG A 182 -4.67 4.11 3.66
C ARG A 182 -4.43 5.55 3.23
N ILE A 183 -3.25 6.11 3.52
CA ILE A 183 -2.91 7.47 3.08
C ILE A 183 -2.82 7.55 1.55
N GLY A 184 -2.19 6.56 0.91
CA GLY A 184 -2.12 6.48 -0.55
C GLY A 184 -3.49 6.40 -1.22
N LEU A 185 -4.41 5.62 -0.65
CA LEU A 185 -5.79 5.54 -1.12
C LEU A 185 -6.50 6.89 -0.96
N GLU A 186 -6.42 7.52 0.22
CA GLU A 186 -7.02 8.84 0.49
C GLU A 186 -6.44 9.91 -0.47
N ALA A 187 -5.14 9.87 -0.75
CA ALA A 187 -4.49 10.80 -1.66
C ALA A 187 -4.95 10.64 -3.13
N CYS A 188 -5.36 9.45 -3.56
CA CYS A 188 -5.88 9.21 -4.92
C CYS A 188 -7.20 9.97 -5.20
N ASP A 189 -7.98 10.30 -4.17
CA ASP A 189 -9.21 11.08 -4.32
C ASP A 189 -8.93 12.50 -4.83
N TYR A 190 -7.73 13.03 -4.56
CA TYR A 190 -7.27 14.36 -4.95
C TYR A 190 -6.63 14.42 -6.34
N ILE A 191 -6.57 13.32 -7.08
CA ILE A 191 -6.10 13.35 -8.48
C ILE A 191 -7.06 14.18 -9.32
N SER A 192 -6.51 15.12 -10.09
CA SER A 192 -7.28 16.07 -10.89
C SER A 192 -8.20 15.38 -11.91
N ALA A 193 -9.37 15.99 -12.16
CA ALA A 193 -10.31 15.50 -13.16
C ALA A 193 -9.70 15.50 -14.58
N GLU A 194 -8.83 16.46 -14.89
CA GLU A 194 -8.12 16.54 -16.16
C GLU A 194 -7.22 15.32 -16.38
N SER A 195 -6.36 15.00 -15.40
CA SER A 195 -5.49 13.82 -15.49
C SER A 195 -6.29 12.53 -15.58
N LYS A 196 -7.37 12.41 -14.79
CA LYS A 196 -8.31 11.28 -14.88
C LYS A 196 -8.89 11.16 -16.30
N ASN A 197 -9.31 12.27 -16.89
CA ASN A 197 -9.87 12.32 -18.24
C ASN A 197 -8.88 11.93 -19.35
N ILE A 198 -7.59 12.21 -19.18
CA ILE A 198 -6.54 11.82 -20.13
C ILE A 198 -6.27 10.33 -20.03
N LEU A 199 -6.03 9.82 -18.81
CA LEU A 199 -5.65 8.42 -18.58
C LEU A 199 -6.80 7.46 -18.90
N LYS A 200 -8.04 7.79 -18.51
CA LYS A 200 -9.23 6.96 -18.78
C LYS A 200 -9.50 6.73 -20.27
N LYS A 201 -8.96 7.55 -21.19
CA LYS A 201 -9.12 7.32 -22.64
C LYS A 201 -8.30 6.12 -23.15
N ARG A 202 -7.25 5.72 -22.42
CA ARG A 202 -6.29 4.69 -22.86
C ARG A 202 -6.80 3.29 -22.50
N LYS A 203 -6.59 2.89 -21.25
CA LYS A 203 -7.00 1.63 -20.62
C LYS A 203 -7.23 1.89 -19.12
N PRO A 204 -7.94 1.00 -18.39
CA PRO A 204 -8.00 1.11 -16.94
C PRO A 204 -6.59 1.27 -16.38
N PHE A 205 -6.35 2.34 -15.64
CA PHE A 205 -5.04 2.74 -15.18
C PHE A 205 -4.96 2.51 -13.67
N TRP A 206 -4.24 1.46 -13.29
CA TRP A 206 -4.05 1.10 -11.90
C TRP A 206 -2.94 1.92 -11.26
N ILE A 207 -3.20 2.36 -10.05
CA ILE A 207 -2.21 2.93 -9.14
C ILE A 207 -2.09 1.99 -7.96
N THR A 208 -0.90 1.46 -7.73
CA THR A 208 -0.62 0.51 -6.65
C THR A 208 0.52 0.99 -5.78
N MET A 209 0.58 0.44 -4.59
CA MET A 209 1.72 0.52 -3.69
C MET A 209 2.23 -0.91 -3.43
N SER A 210 3.54 -1.10 -3.39
CA SER A 210 4.14 -2.41 -3.15
C SER A 210 5.40 -2.29 -2.29
N ARG A 211 5.41 -2.93 -1.12
CA ARG A 211 6.68 -3.27 -0.47
C ARG A 211 7.44 -4.24 -1.39
N HIS A 212 8.76 -4.11 -1.48
CA HIS A 212 9.58 -5.06 -2.24
C HIS A 212 9.28 -6.51 -1.80
N GLU A 213 9.28 -7.43 -2.77
CA GLU A 213 8.91 -8.85 -2.60
C GLU A 213 7.48 -9.12 -2.13
N ARG A 214 6.62 -8.09 -2.07
CA ARG A 214 5.19 -8.22 -1.81
C ARG A 214 4.37 -7.98 -3.07
N TRP A 215 3.16 -8.51 -3.06
CA TRP A 215 2.22 -8.29 -4.15
C TRP A 215 1.69 -6.86 -4.10
N ALA A 216 1.19 -6.39 -5.24
CA ALA A 216 0.70 -5.03 -5.38
C ALA A 216 -0.58 -4.83 -4.56
N VAL A 217 -0.62 -3.76 -3.77
CA VAL A 217 -1.83 -3.27 -3.10
C VAL A 217 -2.43 -2.15 -3.96
N PRO A 218 -3.60 -2.35 -4.58
CA PRO A 218 -4.27 -1.29 -5.32
C PRO A 218 -4.64 -0.15 -4.39
N ILE A 219 -4.40 1.09 -4.80
CA ILE A 219 -4.83 2.29 -4.06
C ILE A 219 -5.65 3.25 -4.93
N GLY A 220 -5.62 3.08 -6.26
CA GLY A 220 -6.43 3.85 -7.19
C GLY A 220 -6.66 3.15 -8.52
N LEU A 221 -7.77 3.50 -9.19
CA LEU A 221 -8.14 3.06 -10.53
C LEU A 221 -8.75 4.23 -11.30
N ILE A 222 -8.24 4.49 -12.51
CA ILE A 222 -8.68 5.56 -13.41
C ILE A 222 -9.17 4.99 -14.74
#